data_AF-A0A7C5Z6Z9-F1
#
_entry.id   AF-A0A7C5Z6Z9-F1
#
_cell.length_a   1.000
_cell.length_b   1.000
_cell.length_c   1.000
_cell.angle_alpha   90.00
_cell.angle_beta   90.00
_cell.angle_gamma   90.00
#
_symmetry.space_group_name_H-M   'P 1'
#
loop_
_entity.id
_entity.type
_entity.pdbx_description
1 polymer ?
#
loop_
_entity_poly.entity_id
_entity_poly.type
_entity_poly.pdbx_seq_one_letter_code
_entity_poly.pdbx_strand_id
1 'polypeptide(L)'
;MQQLLDFIRYNLIARIDQIANSPQFIQDNLSERLANAGLLPMFGFPTRVRLLFHKHPSLRDWPPEKGIVDRDLDLAISQFAPGAETVKDGLIHTAIGVVHYRPQGTDIAEQPGPLGPVQAIGLCRRCQAVDASSTPAANCPVCGATVQDRPGYQVVQLSQPSGFRTWFGRSRDFDGLFEWSPRASRPKTSATLRPLTNRANFGVWAGLETVYVINDNAGRCFNFVKLSRGETWVTADALQQIGINPANTVDANAGIDSRALASVKETDILILGIYTWPAGVHASPLDVNGRAALYSLGFLLRRAAAVRLDIDERELKVGLRVVQDAAGQVTGQIFISDSLENGAGYSSHLGQPAEMEGLLQFILDPQDMFFPPLIAPNHLSCQTSCPDCLRDFSNLAFHNILDWRLGLDLARLALDANAPIDFTVPYWQTLAQSATQAYFAAQPGWQSTSFAGVPAGRRGPVAEIITHPLWNRSGGNLSPVLTAAVAQAQAAGVQNVKHRTLFEVLRRPY
;
A
#
# COMPACT_ATOMS: atom_id res chain seq x y z
N MET A 1 0.96 -30.37 -14.99
CA MET A 1 1.06 -31.70 -14.34
C MET A 1 2.50 -32.16 -14.17
N GLN A 2 3.36 -32.12 -15.20
CA GLN A 2 4.77 -32.53 -15.08
C GLN A 2 5.57 -31.75 -14.02
N GLN A 3 5.45 -30.41 -14.00
CA GLN A 3 6.10 -29.56 -12.98
C GLN A 3 5.70 -29.94 -11.54
N LEU A 4 4.42 -30.29 -11.32
CA LEU A 4 3.94 -30.73 -10.01
C LEU A 4 4.56 -32.08 -9.63
N LEU A 5 4.65 -33.02 -10.57
CA LEU A 5 5.30 -34.31 -10.36
C LEU A 5 6.79 -34.14 -10.05
N ASP A 6 7.49 -33.26 -10.73
CA ASP A 6 8.91 -32.98 -10.50
C ASP A 6 9.12 -32.27 -9.15
N PHE A 7 8.23 -31.35 -8.77
CA PHE A 7 8.24 -30.74 -7.44
C PHE A 7 8.07 -31.80 -6.33
N ILE A 8 7.04 -32.65 -6.45
CA ILE A 8 6.76 -33.72 -5.48
C ILE A 8 7.94 -34.69 -5.37
N ARG A 9 8.54 -35.10 -6.50
CA ARG A 9 9.62 -36.10 -6.52
C ARG A 9 10.94 -35.58 -5.97
N TYR A 10 11.30 -34.33 -6.26
CA TYR A 10 12.67 -33.86 -6.05
C TYR A 10 12.80 -32.70 -5.06
N ASN A 11 11.75 -31.92 -4.83
CA ASN A 11 11.84 -30.66 -4.09
C ASN A 11 11.01 -30.62 -2.80
N LEU A 12 9.90 -31.37 -2.74
CA LEU A 12 8.93 -31.30 -1.65
C LEU A 12 9.55 -31.57 -0.28
N ILE A 13 10.33 -32.64 -0.13
CA ILE A 13 10.93 -33.02 1.16
C ILE A 13 11.91 -31.95 1.65
N ALA A 14 12.82 -31.48 0.78
CA ALA A 14 13.76 -30.42 1.12
C ALA A 14 13.04 -29.11 1.52
N ARG A 15 11.91 -28.79 0.88
CA ARG A 15 11.09 -27.63 1.23
C ARG A 15 10.40 -27.81 2.59
N ILE A 16 9.91 -29.02 2.90
CA ILE A 16 9.36 -29.34 4.23
C ILE A 16 10.43 -29.15 5.31
N ASP A 17 11.62 -29.69 5.10
CA ASP A 17 12.74 -29.57 6.05
C ASP A 17 13.13 -28.09 6.26
N GLN A 18 13.18 -27.30 5.18
CA GLN A 18 13.45 -25.87 5.26
C GLN A 18 12.40 -25.14 6.11
N ILE A 19 11.12 -25.42 5.92
CA ILE A 19 10.02 -24.78 6.65
C ILE A 19 10.00 -25.24 8.12
N ALA A 20 10.18 -26.54 8.36
CA ALA A 20 10.20 -27.12 9.69
C ALA A 20 11.28 -26.47 10.57
N ASN A 21 12.47 -26.26 9.99
CA ASN A 21 13.63 -25.69 10.69
C ASN A 21 13.69 -24.16 10.63
N SER A 22 12.77 -23.50 9.93
CA SER A 22 12.78 -22.03 9.81
C SER A 22 12.31 -21.38 11.13
N PRO A 23 13.09 -20.45 11.70
CA PRO A 23 12.67 -19.68 12.87
C PRO A 23 11.60 -18.63 12.55
N GLN A 24 11.24 -18.44 11.28
CA GLN A 24 10.21 -17.48 10.85
C GLN A 24 8.79 -17.95 11.17
N PHE A 25 8.57 -19.27 11.21
CA PHE A 25 7.27 -19.88 11.54
C PHE A 25 7.24 -20.23 13.02
N ILE A 26 6.36 -19.57 13.77
CA ILE A 26 6.27 -19.64 15.23
C ILE A 26 5.33 -20.75 15.74
N GLN A 27 4.66 -21.44 14.82
CA GLN A 27 3.67 -22.46 15.13
C GLN A 27 4.34 -23.72 15.67
N ASP A 28 3.72 -24.40 16.64
CA ASP A 28 4.29 -25.63 17.22
C ASP A 28 4.08 -26.83 16.31
N ASN A 29 2.92 -26.91 15.67
CA ASN A 29 2.57 -28.02 14.80
C ASN A 29 3.23 -27.86 13.42
N LEU A 30 3.89 -28.92 12.95
CA LEU A 30 4.48 -28.94 11.61
C LEU A 30 3.43 -28.65 10.53
N SER A 31 2.23 -29.24 10.62
CA SER A 31 1.14 -28.98 9.67
C SER A 31 0.79 -27.50 9.56
N GLU A 32 0.77 -26.79 10.68
CA GLU A 32 0.48 -25.36 10.74
C GLU A 32 1.63 -24.52 10.17
N ARG A 33 2.89 -24.89 10.46
CA ARG A 33 4.08 -24.25 9.83
C ARG A 33 4.04 -24.38 8.31
N LEU A 34 3.79 -25.59 7.81
CA LEU A 34 3.71 -25.88 6.38
C LEU A 34 2.54 -25.14 5.73
N ALA A 35 1.42 -24.97 6.45
CA ALA A 35 0.28 -24.22 5.96
C ALA A 35 0.56 -22.70 5.86
N ASN A 36 1.22 -22.11 6.87
CA ASN A 36 1.63 -20.69 6.85
C ASN A 36 2.70 -20.39 5.77
N ALA A 37 3.44 -21.41 5.33
CA ALA A 37 4.49 -21.33 4.31
C ALA A 37 3.99 -21.66 2.89
N GLY A 38 2.67 -21.66 2.64
CA GLY A 38 2.13 -21.94 1.32
C GLY A 38 2.17 -23.39 0.85
N LEU A 39 2.67 -24.33 1.66
CA LEU A 39 2.88 -25.71 1.21
C LEU A 39 1.65 -26.61 1.42
N LEU A 40 0.89 -26.39 2.49
CA LEU A 40 -0.36 -27.07 2.75
C LEU A 40 -1.54 -26.09 2.74
N PRO A 41 -2.76 -26.53 2.37
CA PRO A 41 -3.94 -25.69 2.52
C PRO A 41 -4.13 -25.25 3.98
N MET A 42 -4.57 -24.02 4.18
CA MET A 42 -4.77 -23.42 5.51
C MET A 42 -6.16 -23.69 6.12
N PHE A 43 -7.02 -24.45 5.44
CA PHE A 43 -8.38 -24.76 5.93
C PHE A 43 -8.35 -25.38 7.33
N GLY A 44 -8.90 -24.67 8.31
CA GLY A 44 -9.12 -25.18 9.67
C GLY A 44 -8.21 -24.62 10.78
N PHE A 45 -7.24 -23.75 10.49
CA PHE A 45 -6.39 -23.12 11.51
C PHE A 45 -6.62 -21.59 11.62
N PRO A 46 -7.05 -21.04 12.77
CA PRO A 46 -7.17 -19.59 12.97
C PRO A 46 -5.79 -18.96 13.27
N THR A 47 -4.88 -18.98 12.29
CA THR A 47 -3.46 -18.61 12.51
C THR A 47 -3.19 -17.10 12.43
N ARG A 48 -4.04 -16.34 11.74
CA ARG A 48 -3.88 -14.87 11.57
C ARG A 48 -4.70 -14.02 12.51
N VAL A 49 -5.66 -14.61 13.21
CA VAL A 49 -6.44 -13.86 14.17
C VAL A 49 -5.52 -13.48 15.34
N ARG A 50 -5.50 -12.21 15.70
CA ARG A 50 -4.86 -11.73 16.91
C ARG A 50 -5.92 -11.22 17.86
N LEU A 51 -5.70 -11.54 19.13
CA LEU A 51 -6.57 -11.13 20.22
C LEU A 51 -5.98 -9.91 20.91
N LEU A 52 -6.82 -8.93 21.18
CA LEU A 52 -6.61 -7.91 22.19
C LEU A 52 -7.31 -8.37 23.48
N PHE A 53 -6.51 -8.76 24.48
CA PHE A 53 -7.01 -9.08 25.81
C PHE A 53 -7.31 -7.80 26.58
N HIS A 54 -8.57 -7.61 26.98
CA HIS A 54 -8.98 -6.52 27.89
C HIS A 54 -9.41 -7.01 29.29
N LYS A 55 -9.45 -8.33 29.48
CA LYS A 55 -9.49 -9.00 30.79
C LYS A 55 -8.49 -10.15 30.83
N HIS A 56 -8.11 -10.57 32.03
CA HIS A 56 -7.27 -11.76 32.20
C HIS A 56 -8.06 -13.00 31.75
N PRO A 57 -7.49 -13.86 30.88
CA PRO A 57 -8.14 -15.10 30.49
C PRO A 57 -8.23 -16.09 31.67
N SER A 58 -9.18 -17.02 31.59
CA SER A 58 -9.38 -18.09 32.57
C SER A 58 -9.33 -19.45 31.89
N LEU A 59 -8.93 -20.51 32.61
CA LEU A 59 -8.91 -21.87 32.06
C LEU A 59 -10.31 -22.38 31.71
N ARG A 60 -11.34 -21.95 32.44
CA ARG A 60 -12.74 -22.36 32.19
C ARG A 60 -13.29 -21.82 30.88
N ASP A 61 -12.78 -20.66 30.46
CA ASP A 61 -13.20 -19.99 29.24
C ASP A 61 -12.14 -20.14 28.14
N TRP A 62 -11.33 -21.20 28.11
CA TRP A 62 -10.31 -21.40 27.06
C TRP A 62 -10.82 -22.31 25.94
N PRO A 63 -10.74 -21.91 24.65
CA PRO A 63 -10.22 -20.64 24.13
C PRO A 63 -11.09 -19.43 24.49
N PRO A 64 -10.48 -18.25 24.76
CA PRO A 64 -11.18 -17.07 25.29
C PRO A 64 -12.22 -16.52 24.32
N GLU A 65 -13.48 -16.49 24.76
CA GLU A 65 -14.58 -15.83 24.05
C GLU A 65 -14.99 -14.49 24.69
N LYS A 66 -14.68 -14.31 25.97
CA LYS A 66 -14.99 -13.11 26.77
C LYS A 66 -13.71 -12.34 27.08
N GLY A 67 -13.84 -11.03 27.27
CA GLY A 67 -12.69 -10.21 27.65
C GLY A 67 -11.67 -10.00 26.54
N ILE A 68 -12.02 -10.29 25.29
CA ILE A 68 -11.15 -10.18 24.11
C ILE A 68 -11.80 -9.36 22.99
N VAL A 69 -10.99 -8.87 22.05
CA VAL A 69 -11.40 -8.41 20.72
C VAL A 69 -10.51 -9.13 19.72
N ASP A 70 -11.08 -9.70 18.67
CA ASP A 70 -10.35 -10.40 17.62
C ASP A 70 -10.23 -9.56 16.35
N ARG A 71 -9.09 -9.60 15.67
CA ARG A 71 -8.93 -9.01 14.34
C ARG A 71 -7.95 -9.84 13.53
N ASP A 72 -8.12 -9.84 12.21
CA ASP A 72 -7.07 -10.29 11.30
C ASP A 72 -5.78 -9.49 11.55
N LEU A 73 -4.62 -10.14 11.46
CA LEU A 73 -3.33 -9.54 11.79
C LEU A 73 -3.06 -8.25 11.00
N ASP A 74 -3.49 -8.14 9.73
CA ASP A 74 -3.31 -6.92 8.92
C ASP A 74 -3.98 -5.69 9.57
N LEU A 75 -5.10 -5.91 10.26
CA LEU A 75 -5.85 -4.89 10.99
C LEU A 75 -5.35 -4.75 12.43
N ALA A 76 -5.04 -5.87 13.09
CA ALA A 76 -4.62 -5.91 14.47
C ALA A 76 -3.34 -5.09 14.71
N ILE A 77 -2.36 -5.15 13.79
CA ILE A 77 -1.13 -4.36 13.92
C ILE A 77 -1.35 -2.85 13.87
N SER A 78 -2.54 -2.37 13.48
CA SER A 78 -2.95 -0.97 13.63
C SER A 78 -3.87 -0.77 14.82
N GLN A 79 -4.96 -1.54 14.88
CA GLN A 79 -6.04 -1.33 15.84
C GLN A 79 -5.65 -1.70 17.28
N PHE A 80 -4.73 -2.66 17.43
CA PHE A 80 -4.23 -3.14 18.72
C PHE A 80 -2.78 -2.72 18.98
N ALA A 81 -2.20 -1.89 18.11
CA ALA A 81 -0.87 -1.34 18.34
C ALA A 81 -0.83 -0.55 19.66
N PRO A 82 0.30 -0.55 20.39
CA PRO A 82 0.42 0.22 21.63
C PRO A 82 0.03 1.70 21.43
N GLY A 83 -0.86 2.19 22.31
CA GLY A 83 -1.47 3.52 22.28
C GLY A 83 -2.74 3.64 21.43
N ALA A 84 -3.10 2.61 20.66
CA ALA A 84 -4.36 2.58 19.91
C ALA A 84 -5.54 2.30 20.84
N GLU A 85 -6.66 2.96 20.55
CA GLU A 85 -7.92 2.81 21.29
C GLU A 85 -8.91 1.95 20.49
N THR A 86 -9.52 0.96 21.14
CA THR A 86 -10.58 0.12 20.59
C THR A 86 -11.85 0.26 21.43
N VAL A 87 -12.98 0.53 20.77
CA VAL A 87 -14.29 0.60 21.41
C VAL A 87 -14.92 -0.79 21.46
N LYS A 88 -15.35 -1.23 22.64
CA LYS A 88 -16.14 -2.45 22.86
C LYS A 88 -17.07 -2.27 24.06
N ASP A 89 -18.32 -2.71 23.93
CA ASP A 89 -19.32 -2.71 25.02
C ASP A 89 -19.51 -1.32 25.68
N GLY A 90 -19.45 -0.24 24.89
CA GLY A 90 -19.56 1.14 25.38
C GLY A 90 -18.30 1.68 26.07
N LEU A 91 -17.23 0.88 26.13
CA LEU A 91 -15.96 1.22 26.75
C LEU A 91 -14.86 1.38 25.70
N ILE A 92 -13.92 2.28 26.00
CA ILE A 92 -12.68 2.47 25.27
C ILE A 92 -11.56 1.72 25.98
N HIS A 93 -10.88 0.89 25.19
CA HIS A 93 -9.77 0.05 25.61
C HIS A 93 -8.48 0.49 24.91
N THR A 94 -7.53 1.03 25.67
CA THR A 94 -6.20 1.38 25.15
C THR A 94 -5.28 0.17 25.20
N ALA A 95 -4.75 -0.22 24.04
CA ALA A 95 -3.72 -1.25 23.96
C ALA A 95 -2.39 -0.71 24.51
N ILE A 96 -1.73 -1.47 25.38
CA ILE A 96 -0.48 -1.04 26.02
C ILE A 96 0.73 -1.80 25.47
N GLY A 97 0.52 -2.96 24.87
CA GLY A 97 1.59 -3.90 24.59
C GLY A 97 1.13 -5.23 24.02
N VAL A 98 2.07 -6.17 23.99
CA VAL A 98 1.92 -7.52 23.44
C VAL A 98 2.06 -8.58 24.53
N VAL A 99 1.34 -9.68 24.36
CA VAL A 99 1.32 -10.82 25.30
C VAL A 99 0.99 -12.11 24.55
N HIS A 100 1.40 -13.23 25.12
CA HIS A 100 1.04 -14.57 24.64
C HIS A 100 0.57 -15.39 25.83
N TYR A 101 -0.73 -15.72 25.88
CA TYR A 101 -1.28 -16.58 26.93
C TYR A 101 -1.40 -18.02 26.43
N ARG A 102 -1.10 -18.99 27.29
CA ARG A 102 -1.41 -20.40 27.07
C ARG A 102 -1.85 -21.10 28.36
N PRO A 103 -2.72 -22.12 28.28
CA PRO A 103 -2.97 -23.02 29.40
C PRO A 103 -1.67 -23.71 29.84
N GLN A 104 -1.38 -23.67 31.14
CA GLN A 104 -0.27 -24.37 31.77
C GLN A 104 -0.77 -25.05 33.05
N GLY A 105 -1.05 -26.35 32.96
CA GLY A 105 -1.63 -27.12 34.05
C GLY A 105 -3.04 -26.61 34.40
N THR A 106 -3.21 -26.09 35.61
CA THR A 106 -4.50 -25.60 36.13
C THR A 106 -4.68 -24.09 36.00
N ASP A 107 -3.74 -23.38 35.37
CA ASP A 107 -3.77 -21.92 35.21
C ASP A 107 -3.48 -21.49 33.77
N ILE A 108 -3.65 -20.20 33.47
CA ILE A 108 -3.22 -19.57 32.22
C ILE A 108 -1.95 -18.76 32.48
N ALA A 109 -0.87 -19.09 31.77
CA ALA A 109 0.43 -18.44 31.94
C ALA A 109 0.80 -17.56 30.75
N GLU A 110 1.46 -16.44 31.02
CA GLU A 110 2.16 -15.65 30.00
C GLU A 110 3.38 -16.45 29.50
N GLN A 111 3.51 -16.57 28.19
CA GLN A 111 4.61 -17.26 27.52
C GLN A 111 5.70 -16.27 27.12
N PRO A 112 6.98 -16.68 27.16
CA PRO A 112 8.09 -15.83 26.77
C PRO A 112 8.04 -15.47 25.29
N GLY A 113 8.63 -14.32 24.95
CA GLY A 113 8.80 -13.85 23.57
C GLY A 113 7.51 -13.51 22.80
N PRO A 114 6.53 -12.78 23.38
CA PRO A 114 5.27 -12.47 22.69
C PRO A 114 5.41 -11.56 21.46
N LEU A 115 6.57 -10.91 21.27
CA LEU A 115 6.92 -10.17 20.06
C LEU A 115 7.27 -11.10 18.87
N GLY A 116 7.50 -12.38 19.12
CA GLY A 116 7.95 -13.31 18.08
C GLY A 116 9.36 -13.01 17.55
N PRO A 117 9.77 -13.71 16.48
CA PRO A 117 11.10 -13.61 15.91
C PRO A 117 11.35 -12.24 15.26
N VAL A 118 12.63 -11.87 15.22
CA VAL A 118 13.11 -10.65 14.59
C VAL A 118 13.27 -10.85 13.09
N GLN A 119 12.73 -9.92 12.29
CA GLN A 119 13.03 -9.88 10.86
C GLN A 119 13.43 -8.45 10.45
N ALA A 120 14.68 -8.28 10.04
CA ALA A 120 15.14 -7.01 9.48
C ALA A 120 14.52 -6.76 8.10
N ILE A 121 14.08 -5.53 7.84
CA ILE A 121 13.58 -5.09 6.53
C ILE A 121 13.99 -3.65 6.25
N GLY A 122 14.33 -3.34 5.00
CA GLY A 122 14.59 -1.99 4.53
C GLY A 122 13.34 -1.30 4.01
N LEU A 123 13.02 -0.11 4.51
CA LEU A 123 11.86 0.69 4.10
C LEU A 123 12.30 2.06 3.57
N CYS A 124 12.00 2.35 2.30
CA CYS A 124 12.26 3.65 1.70
C CYS A 124 11.01 4.53 1.73
N ARG A 125 11.04 5.68 2.41
CA ARG A 125 9.95 6.68 2.36
C ARG A 125 10.06 7.62 1.16
N ARG A 126 11.23 7.69 0.51
CA ARG A 126 11.45 8.47 -0.71
C ARG A 126 10.79 7.83 -1.93
N CYS A 127 11.13 6.57 -2.22
CA CYS A 127 10.62 5.86 -3.40
C CYS A 127 9.60 4.76 -3.09
N GLN A 128 9.28 4.49 -1.83
CA GLN A 128 8.35 3.42 -1.40
C GLN A 128 8.87 1.98 -1.55
N ALA A 129 10.09 1.77 -2.07
CA ALA A 129 10.69 0.45 -2.19
C ALA A 129 10.89 -0.25 -0.82
N VAL A 130 10.79 -1.57 -0.86
CA VAL A 130 11.06 -2.48 0.26
C VAL A 130 12.23 -3.37 -0.09
N ASP A 131 13.19 -3.46 0.81
CA ASP A 131 14.29 -4.42 0.75
C ASP A 131 14.05 -5.52 1.78
N ALA A 132 13.57 -6.66 1.30
CA ALA A 132 13.31 -7.84 2.12
C ALA A 132 14.41 -8.91 1.98
N SER A 133 15.62 -8.52 1.54
CA SER A 133 16.77 -9.41 1.55
C SER A 133 17.12 -9.85 2.98
N SER A 134 17.82 -10.99 3.11
CA SER A 134 18.24 -11.51 4.42
C SER A 134 19.17 -10.55 5.17
N THR A 135 19.84 -9.65 4.46
CA THR A 135 20.66 -8.58 5.03
C THR A 135 20.35 -7.30 4.26
N PRO A 136 19.33 -6.54 4.69
CA PRO A 136 18.93 -5.31 4.00
C PRO A 136 20.09 -4.34 3.87
N ALA A 137 20.20 -3.71 2.70
CA ALA A 137 21.25 -2.74 2.42
C ALA A 137 21.18 -1.53 3.37
N ALA A 138 22.29 -0.85 3.59
CA ALA A 138 22.34 0.38 4.41
C ALA A 138 21.65 1.59 3.74
N ASN A 139 21.62 1.58 2.40
CA ASN A 139 20.95 2.58 1.56
C ASN A 139 19.87 1.90 0.72
N CYS A 140 18.87 2.66 0.27
CA CYS A 140 17.83 2.13 -0.58
C CYS A 140 18.43 1.56 -1.89
N PRO A 141 18.26 0.26 -2.18
CA PRO A 141 18.85 -0.37 -3.36
C PRO A 141 18.22 0.09 -4.68
N VAL A 142 17.15 0.90 -4.62
CA VAL A 142 16.40 1.37 -5.80
C VAL A 142 16.69 2.84 -6.14
N CYS A 143 16.65 3.73 -5.14
CA CYS A 143 16.81 5.17 -5.38
C CYS A 143 18.04 5.80 -4.70
N GLY A 144 18.83 5.00 -3.99
CA GLY A 144 20.03 5.46 -3.29
C GLY A 144 19.78 6.30 -2.04
N ALA A 145 18.52 6.46 -1.61
CA ALA A 145 18.20 7.19 -0.38
C ALA A 145 18.88 6.59 0.84
N THR A 146 19.30 7.45 1.76
CA THR A 146 20.02 7.13 2.99
C THR A 146 19.16 7.41 4.22
N VAL A 147 19.67 7.09 5.41
CA VAL A 147 18.99 7.42 6.68
C VAL A 147 19.02 8.93 6.99
N GLN A 148 19.93 9.69 6.37
CA GLN A 148 20.03 11.15 6.53
C GLN A 148 19.01 11.89 5.67
N ASP A 149 18.55 11.31 4.56
CA ASP A 149 17.57 11.93 3.68
C ASP A 149 16.20 12.11 4.35
N ARG A 150 15.46 13.13 3.91
CA ARG A 150 14.10 13.44 4.40
C ARG A 150 13.18 13.72 3.21
N PRO A 151 12.25 12.81 2.85
CA PRO A 151 12.11 11.43 3.35
C PRO A 151 13.29 10.53 2.94
N GLY A 152 13.67 9.58 3.81
CA GLY A 152 14.85 8.72 3.62
C GLY A 152 14.55 7.22 3.66
N TYR A 153 15.59 6.43 3.91
CA TYR A 153 15.55 4.96 3.99
C TYR A 153 16.04 4.46 5.35
N GLN A 154 15.37 3.45 5.90
CA GLN A 154 15.70 2.89 7.21
C GLN A 154 15.55 1.37 7.20
N VAL A 155 16.49 0.68 7.86
CA VAL A 155 16.32 -0.72 8.22
C VAL A 155 15.62 -0.79 9.57
N VAL A 156 14.50 -1.49 9.64
CA VAL A 156 13.68 -1.66 10.85
C VAL A 156 13.55 -3.14 11.21
N GLN A 157 13.34 -3.42 12.49
CA GLN A 157 13.14 -4.78 12.99
C GLN A 157 11.65 -5.08 13.06
N LEU A 158 11.15 -5.93 12.17
CA LEU A 158 9.77 -6.40 12.19
C LEU A 158 9.54 -7.41 13.30
N SER A 159 8.29 -7.44 13.75
CA SER A 159 7.74 -8.37 14.71
C SER A 159 6.31 -8.73 14.30
N GLN A 160 5.94 -10.00 14.42
CA GLN A 160 4.56 -10.47 14.30
C GLN A 160 4.08 -10.91 15.69
N PRO A 161 3.44 -10.02 16.47
CA PRO A 161 3.06 -10.33 17.85
C PRO A 161 2.14 -11.52 17.94
N SER A 162 2.25 -12.33 19.00
CA SER A 162 1.32 -13.44 19.26
C SER A 162 -0.06 -12.96 19.71
N GLY A 163 -0.14 -11.80 20.35
CA GLY A 163 -1.35 -11.20 20.87
C GLY A 163 -1.07 -9.83 21.49
N PHE A 164 -2.13 -9.10 21.80
CA PHE A 164 -2.10 -7.75 22.34
C PHE A 164 -2.85 -7.69 23.67
N ARG A 165 -2.58 -6.70 24.50
CA ARG A 165 -3.35 -6.49 25.73
C ARG A 165 -3.51 -5.03 26.09
N THR A 166 -4.53 -4.78 26.89
CA THR A 166 -4.73 -3.54 27.64
C THR A 166 -4.13 -3.65 29.04
N TRP A 167 -4.17 -2.55 29.77
CA TRP A 167 -4.14 -2.61 31.22
C TRP A 167 -5.53 -2.95 31.75
N PHE A 168 -5.65 -4.08 32.44
CA PHE A 168 -6.95 -4.56 32.92
C PHE A 168 -7.54 -3.58 33.96
N GLY A 169 -8.82 -3.25 33.80
CA GLY A 169 -9.54 -2.32 34.69
C GLY A 169 -9.27 -0.83 34.46
N ARG A 170 -8.57 -0.44 33.38
CA ARG A 170 -8.30 0.96 33.00
C ARG A 170 -9.05 1.42 31.74
N SER A 171 -10.20 0.80 31.45
CA SER A 171 -11.09 1.30 30.39
C SER A 171 -11.79 2.60 30.80
N ARG A 172 -12.20 3.41 29.81
CA ARG A 172 -12.99 4.64 30.01
C ARG A 172 -14.28 4.57 29.19
N ASP A 173 -15.31 5.31 29.59
CA ASP A 173 -16.58 5.34 28.84
C ASP A 173 -16.39 6.00 27.46
N PHE A 174 -17.13 5.50 26.46
CA PHE A 174 -17.17 6.07 25.13
C PHE A 174 -18.10 7.29 25.10
N ASP A 175 -17.54 8.48 24.88
CA ASP A 175 -18.24 9.78 24.85
C ASP A 175 -18.47 10.32 23.43
N GLY A 176 -18.27 9.47 22.40
CA GLY A 176 -18.33 9.87 20.99
C GLY A 176 -17.00 10.40 20.42
N LEU A 177 -15.99 10.63 21.26
CA LEU A 177 -14.65 11.04 20.86
C LEU A 177 -13.63 9.94 21.19
N PHE A 178 -12.94 9.42 20.18
CA PHE A 178 -11.82 8.52 20.38
C PHE A 178 -10.75 8.75 19.32
N GLU A 179 -9.48 8.59 19.69
CA GLU A 179 -8.38 8.78 18.76
C GLU A 179 -8.19 7.51 17.92
N TRP A 180 -8.83 7.46 16.77
CA TRP A 180 -8.54 6.43 15.77
C TRP A 180 -7.32 6.84 14.95
N SER A 181 -6.26 6.04 14.98
CA SER A 181 -5.10 6.23 14.11
C SER A 181 -4.73 4.92 13.41
N PRO A 182 -5.16 4.69 12.16
CA PRO A 182 -4.61 3.62 11.33
C PRO A 182 -3.15 3.96 11.03
N ARG A 183 -2.22 3.08 11.39
CA ARG A 183 -0.77 3.33 11.23
C ARG A 183 -0.03 2.25 10.44
N ALA A 184 -0.71 1.21 9.96
CA ALA A 184 -0.10 0.24 9.07
C ALA A 184 -0.02 0.71 7.62
N SER A 185 1.07 0.33 6.96
CA SER A 185 1.27 0.50 5.53
C SER A 185 0.23 -0.30 4.76
N ARG A 186 0.10 0.02 3.48
CA ARG A 186 -0.55 -0.86 2.52
C ARG A 186 0.34 -2.07 2.22
N PRO A 187 -0.20 -3.12 1.57
CA PRO A 187 0.59 -4.24 1.11
C PRO A 187 1.82 -3.76 0.35
N LYS A 188 2.96 -4.35 0.70
CA LYS A 188 4.23 -4.15 0.01
C LYS A 188 4.82 -5.51 -0.34
N THR A 189 5.60 -5.54 -1.41
CA THR A 189 6.49 -6.66 -1.73
C THR A 189 7.91 -6.13 -1.97
N SER A 190 8.88 -7.04 -1.94
CA SER A 190 10.30 -6.76 -2.19
C SER A 190 10.55 -6.12 -3.55
N ALA A 191 11.57 -5.27 -3.62
CA ALA A 191 12.05 -4.66 -4.85
C ALA A 191 12.74 -5.66 -5.81
N THR A 192 12.88 -6.94 -5.45
CA THR A 192 13.55 -7.99 -6.24
C THR A 192 12.99 -8.14 -7.66
N LEU A 193 13.74 -7.75 -8.70
CA LEU A 193 13.30 -7.78 -10.11
C LEU A 193 12.69 -9.12 -10.52
N ARG A 194 11.58 -9.05 -11.26
CA ARG A 194 10.88 -10.21 -11.82
C ARG A 194 10.90 -10.18 -13.34
N PRO A 195 11.06 -11.34 -14.00
CA PRO A 195 11.05 -11.42 -15.45
C PRO A 195 9.60 -11.28 -15.95
N LEU A 196 9.20 -10.05 -16.26
CA LEU A 196 7.88 -9.81 -16.81
C LEU A 196 7.79 -10.38 -18.23
N THR A 197 6.68 -11.03 -18.54
CA THR A 197 6.34 -11.46 -19.89
C THR A 197 5.67 -10.31 -20.61
N ASN A 198 6.26 -9.86 -21.72
CA ASN A 198 5.74 -8.75 -22.49
C ASN A 198 4.48 -9.14 -23.28
N ARG A 199 3.49 -8.24 -23.31
CA ARG A 199 2.27 -8.32 -24.10
C ARG A 199 1.79 -6.90 -24.39
N ALA A 200 1.48 -6.60 -25.66
CA ALA A 200 1.20 -5.23 -26.08
C ALA A 200 2.31 -4.25 -25.60
N ASN A 201 1.96 -3.19 -24.87
CA ASN A 201 2.91 -2.25 -24.26
C ASN A 201 3.06 -2.42 -22.73
N PHE A 202 2.72 -3.59 -22.19
CA PHE A 202 2.94 -3.93 -20.79
C PHE A 202 3.75 -5.21 -20.64
N GLY A 203 4.30 -5.40 -19.44
CA GLY A 203 4.83 -6.67 -18.97
C GLY A 203 4.02 -7.15 -17.78
N VAL A 204 3.79 -8.46 -17.69
CA VAL A 204 3.11 -9.09 -16.55
C VAL A 204 3.90 -10.27 -15.99
N TRP A 205 3.83 -10.46 -14.68
CA TRP A 205 4.37 -11.63 -13.99
C TRP A 205 3.37 -12.10 -12.94
N ALA A 206 3.31 -13.40 -12.67
CA ALA A 206 2.50 -13.97 -11.60
C ALA A 206 3.31 -15.00 -10.82
N GLY A 207 3.07 -15.10 -9.52
CA GLY A 207 3.65 -16.15 -8.68
C GLY A 207 3.47 -15.89 -7.20
N LEU A 208 3.91 -16.87 -6.40
CA LEU A 208 3.87 -16.79 -4.94
C LEU A 208 4.98 -15.84 -4.44
N GLU A 209 4.59 -14.83 -3.66
CA GLU A 209 5.53 -13.94 -2.98
C GLU A 209 5.10 -13.60 -1.55
N THR A 210 6.05 -13.10 -0.78
CA THR A 210 5.80 -12.54 0.54
C THR A 210 5.25 -11.12 0.43
N VAL A 211 4.06 -10.90 0.99
CA VAL A 211 3.42 -9.60 1.15
C VAL A 211 3.57 -9.13 2.59
N TYR A 212 3.96 -7.87 2.74
CA TYR A 212 4.17 -7.20 4.02
C TYR A 212 3.15 -6.07 4.23
N VAL A 213 2.51 -6.05 5.39
CA VAL A 213 1.75 -4.91 5.90
C VAL A 213 2.45 -4.46 7.19
N ILE A 214 2.91 -3.22 7.26
CA ILE A 214 3.88 -2.80 8.30
C ILE A 214 3.39 -1.54 9.00
N ASN A 215 3.23 -1.59 10.31
CA ASN A 215 3.09 -0.42 11.18
C ASN A 215 4.44 -0.09 11.83
N ASP A 216 5.11 0.93 11.30
CA ASP A 216 6.38 1.45 11.81
C ASP A 216 6.20 2.68 12.73
N ASN A 217 4.97 2.94 13.19
CA ASN A 217 4.62 4.09 14.03
C ASN A 217 5.08 5.43 13.44
N ALA A 218 4.78 5.65 12.15
CA ALA A 218 5.22 6.83 11.39
C ALA A 218 6.75 6.97 11.35
N GLY A 219 7.44 5.83 11.29
CA GLY A 219 8.90 5.72 11.28
C GLY A 219 9.61 5.89 12.61
N ARG A 220 8.88 5.94 13.72
CA ARG A 220 9.46 5.96 15.07
C ARG A 220 9.69 4.56 15.66
N CYS A 221 9.08 3.54 15.07
CA CYS A 221 8.94 2.21 15.65
C CYS A 221 8.23 2.25 17.04
N PHE A 222 8.11 1.08 17.66
CA PHE A 222 7.59 0.89 19.01
C PHE A 222 8.76 0.46 19.89
N ASN A 223 9.07 1.28 20.90
CA ASN A 223 10.09 0.98 21.90
C ASN A 223 9.45 0.14 23.01
N PHE A 224 9.53 -1.17 22.88
CA PHE A 224 8.98 -2.10 23.86
C PHE A 224 9.90 -2.24 25.07
N VAL A 225 9.31 -2.27 26.26
CA VAL A 225 9.94 -2.55 27.55
C VAL A 225 9.16 -3.65 28.26
N LYS A 226 9.86 -4.59 28.90
CA LYS A 226 9.22 -5.72 29.58
C LYS A 226 8.60 -5.28 30.90
N LEU A 227 7.42 -5.78 31.24
CA LEU A 227 6.86 -5.60 32.59
C LEU A 227 7.69 -6.37 33.63
N SER A 228 7.80 -5.82 34.84
CA SER A 228 8.53 -6.46 35.95
C SER A 228 7.94 -7.80 36.41
N ARG A 229 6.66 -8.04 36.10
CA ARG A 229 5.95 -9.29 36.38
C ARG A 229 5.42 -9.87 35.07
N GLY A 230 5.82 -11.10 34.76
CA GLY A 230 5.37 -11.83 33.58
C GLY A 230 6.25 -11.64 32.35
N GLU A 231 5.68 -11.98 31.20
CA GLU A 231 6.36 -11.99 29.90
C GLU A 231 5.81 -10.92 28.94
N THR A 232 4.88 -10.08 29.40
CA THR A 232 4.31 -8.95 28.66
C THR A 232 5.36 -7.88 28.33
N TRP A 233 5.31 -7.38 27.10
CA TRP A 233 6.08 -6.22 26.63
C TRP A 233 5.15 -5.05 26.30
N VAL A 234 5.43 -3.85 26.79
CA VAL A 234 4.60 -2.64 26.65
C VAL A 234 5.41 -1.47 26.10
N THR A 235 4.76 -0.38 25.68
CA THR A 235 5.47 0.89 25.39
C THR A 235 5.26 1.91 26.51
N ALA A 236 6.30 2.70 26.81
CA ALA A 236 6.23 3.74 27.83
C ALA A 236 5.15 4.79 27.52
N ASP A 237 5.06 5.21 26.25
CA ASP A 237 4.05 6.17 25.78
C ASP A 237 2.62 5.67 26.04
N ALA A 238 2.35 4.39 25.78
CA ALA A 238 1.02 3.82 25.98
C ALA A 238 0.67 3.67 27.47
N LEU A 239 1.65 3.39 28.34
CA LEU A 239 1.44 3.41 29.79
C LEU A 239 1.13 4.83 30.30
N GLN A 240 1.87 5.83 29.84
CA GLN A 240 1.65 7.22 30.23
C GLN A 240 0.28 7.73 29.78
N GLN A 241 -0.17 7.34 28.58
CA GLN A 241 -1.50 7.67 28.05
C GLN A 241 -2.63 7.21 28.99
N ILE A 242 -2.45 6.11 29.71
CA ILE A 242 -3.43 5.58 30.69
C ILE A 242 -3.08 5.95 32.14
N GLY A 243 -2.17 6.89 32.36
CA GLY A 243 -1.80 7.39 33.69
C GLY A 243 -0.96 6.44 34.53
N ILE A 244 -0.23 5.50 33.91
CA ILE A 244 0.66 4.57 34.60
C ILE A 244 2.11 5.02 34.44
N ASN A 245 2.81 5.15 35.57
CA ASN A 245 4.24 5.49 35.56
C ASN A 245 5.09 4.25 35.21
N PRO A 246 5.84 4.27 34.08
CA PRO A 246 6.68 3.14 33.69
C PRO A 246 7.78 2.80 34.71
N ALA A 247 8.34 3.79 35.41
CA ALA A 247 9.54 3.62 36.23
C ALA A 247 9.43 2.56 37.34
N ASN A 248 8.23 2.34 37.87
CA ASN A 248 7.98 1.36 38.94
C ASN A 248 7.35 0.05 38.44
N THR A 249 7.11 -0.07 37.14
CA THR A 249 6.28 -1.13 36.55
C THR A 249 7.08 -2.05 35.63
N VAL A 250 8.15 -1.55 35.03
CA VAL A 250 8.95 -2.26 34.01
C VAL A 250 10.21 -2.90 34.60
N ASP A 251 10.65 -4.00 34.00
CA ASP A 251 11.97 -4.59 34.28
C ASP A 251 13.05 -3.79 33.54
N ALA A 252 13.79 -2.96 34.27
CA ALA A 252 14.87 -2.14 33.71
C ALA A 252 16.01 -3.00 33.14
N ASN A 253 16.20 -4.24 33.59
CA ASN A 253 17.28 -5.11 33.12
C ASN A 253 16.98 -5.72 31.74
N ALA A 254 15.71 -5.81 31.34
CA ALA A 254 15.31 -6.34 30.05
C ALA A 254 15.66 -5.42 28.86
N GLY A 255 15.95 -4.14 29.14
CA GLY A 255 16.28 -3.14 28.11
C GLY A 255 15.09 -2.73 27.25
N ILE A 256 15.39 -1.96 26.20
CA ILE A 256 14.41 -1.50 25.21
C ILE A 256 14.57 -2.35 23.95
N ASP A 257 13.47 -2.92 23.46
CA ASP A 257 13.39 -3.62 22.19
C ASP A 257 12.57 -2.82 21.17
N SER A 258 13.23 -2.19 20.20
CA SER A 258 12.60 -1.33 19.20
C SER A 258 12.13 -2.11 17.98
N ARG A 259 10.81 -2.18 17.77
CA ARG A 259 10.18 -2.98 16.69
C ARG A 259 9.18 -2.19 15.86
N ALA A 260 9.04 -2.54 14.59
CA ALA A 260 7.83 -2.27 13.82
C ALA A 260 6.92 -3.51 13.88
N LEU A 261 5.61 -3.30 13.94
CA LEU A 261 4.64 -4.39 13.91
C LEU A 261 4.34 -4.73 12.46
N ALA A 262 4.28 -6.01 12.13
CA ALA A 262 4.02 -6.44 10.78
C ALA A 262 3.04 -7.60 10.71
N SER A 263 2.39 -7.69 9.57
CA SER A 263 1.67 -8.85 9.09
C SER A 263 2.39 -9.31 7.83
N VAL A 264 2.93 -10.53 7.89
CA VAL A 264 3.72 -11.12 6.80
C VAL A 264 2.97 -12.34 6.32
N LYS A 265 2.83 -12.50 4.99
CA LYS A 265 2.14 -13.65 4.41
C LYS A 265 2.69 -14.02 3.05
N GLU A 266 2.65 -15.31 2.73
CA GLU A 266 2.85 -15.79 1.36
C GLU A 266 1.50 -15.91 0.66
N THR A 267 1.38 -15.31 -0.52
CA THR A 267 0.16 -15.36 -1.32
C THR A 267 0.48 -15.14 -2.80
N ASP A 268 -0.46 -15.50 -3.66
CA ASP A 268 -0.33 -15.26 -5.10
C ASP A 268 -0.35 -13.76 -5.36
N ILE A 269 0.62 -13.31 -6.14
CA ILE A 269 0.68 -11.93 -6.63
C ILE A 269 0.78 -11.91 -8.15
N LEU A 270 0.23 -10.84 -8.74
CA LEU A 270 0.53 -10.42 -10.09
C LEU A 270 1.27 -9.09 -10.03
N ILE A 271 2.19 -8.88 -10.98
CA ILE A 271 2.93 -7.64 -11.17
C ILE A 271 2.68 -7.17 -12.59
N LEU A 272 2.30 -5.90 -12.77
CA LEU A 272 2.15 -5.23 -14.06
C LEU A 272 3.07 -4.01 -14.13
N GLY A 273 3.82 -3.90 -15.22
CA GLY A 273 4.63 -2.73 -15.56
C GLY A 273 4.38 -2.26 -16.98
N ILE A 274 4.42 -0.94 -17.20
CA ILE A 274 4.38 -0.35 -18.55
C ILE A 274 5.79 -0.40 -19.16
N TYR A 275 5.88 -0.86 -20.41
CA TYR A 275 7.16 -1.08 -21.08
C TYR A 275 7.69 0.19 -21.75
N THR A 276 6.90 0.79 -22.65
CA THR A 276 7.29 2.00 -23.39
C THR A 276 6.48 3.21 -22.93
N TRP A 277 7.16 4.34 -22.77
CA TRP A 277 6.54 5.62 -22.46
C TRP A 277 6.74 6.62 -23.60
N PRO A 278 5.72 7.43 -23.95
CA PRO A 278 5.89 8.52 -24.90
C PRO A 278 6.93 9.54 -24.43
N ALA A 279 7.58 10.22 -25.38
CA ALA A 279 8.59 11.23 -25.07
C ALA A 279 8.06 12.31 -24.10
N GLY A 280 8.80 12.57 -23.03
CA GLY A 280 8.42 13.52 -22.00
C GLY A 280 7.20 13.14 -21.15
N VAL A 281 6.77 11.87 -21.16
CA VAL A 281 5.69 11.33 -20.33
C VAL A 281 6.22 10.21 -19.45
N HIS A 282 5.94 10.23 -18.15
CA HIS A 282 6.33 9.13 -17.25
C HIS A 282 5.57 9.16 -15.92
N ALA A 283 5.07 8.01 -15.46
CA ALA A 283 4.52 7.86 -14.11
C ALA A 283 5.62 7.57 -13.08
N SER A 284 6.39 8.58 -12.69
CA SER A 284 7.48 8.38 -11.71
C SER A 284 6.93 8.10 -10.31
N PRO A 285 7.33 6.99 -9.64
CA PRO A 285 6.89 6.72 -8.27
C PRO A 285 7.54 7.66 -7.24
N LEU A 286 8.56 8.43 -7.64
CA LEU A 286 9.18 9.47 -6.81
C LEU A 286 8.27 10.69 -6.67
N ASP A 287 7.43 10.95 -7.66
CA ASP A 287 6.49 12.06 -7.69
C ASP A 287 5.07 11.63 -7.32
N VAL A 288 4.29 12.54 -6.72
CA VAL A 288 2.91 12.23 -6.31
C VAL A 288 1.98 12.02 -7.50
N ASN A 289 2.20 12.70 -8.64
CA ASN A 289 1.37 12.53 -9.84
C ASN A 289 1.58 11.13 -10.45
N GLY A 290 2.82 10.65 -10.48
CA GLY A 290 3.11 9.29 -10.93
C GLY A 290 2.53 8.23 -10.00
N ARG A 291 2.65 8.40 -8.68
CA ARG A 291 1.97 7.52 -7.71
C ARG A 291 0.45 7.55 -7.87
N ALA A 292 -0.14 8.72 -8.08
CA ALA A 292 -1.57 8.87 -8.31
C ALA A 292 -2.03 8.06 -9.52
N ALA A 293 -1.32 8.13 -10.64
CA ALA A 293 -1.65 7.37 -11.83
C ALA A 293 -1.49 5.86 -11.62
N LEU A 294 -0.38 5.40 -11.05
CA LEU A 294 -0.12 3.98 -10.81
C LEU A 294 -1.15 3.36 -9.86
N TYR A 295 -1.47 4.03 -8.73
CA TYR A 295 -2.52 3.55 -7.83
C TYR A 295 -3.90 3.60 -8.49
N SER A 296 -4.20 4.63 -9.27
CA SER A 296 -5.49 4.73 -9.96
C SER A 296 -5.68 3.59 -10.96
N LEU A 297 -4.65 3.23 -11.73
CA LEU A 297 -4.69 2.04 -12.59
C LEU A 297 -4.81 0.76 -11.75
N GLY A 298 -4.06 0.62 -10.65
CA GLY A 298 -4.14 -0.56 -9.79
C GLY A 298 -5.53 -0.79 -9.19
N PHE A 299 -6.19 0.26 -8.69
CA PHE A 299 -7.56 0.16 -8.17
C PHE A 299 -8.60 -0.01 -9.29
N LEU A 300 -8.36 0.56 -10.47
CA LEU A 300 -9.21 0.32 -11.64
C LEU A 300 -9.15 -1.15 -12.08
N LEU A 301 -7.94 -1.73 -12.16
CA LEU A 301 -7.71 -3.15 -12.44
C LEU A 301 -8.40 -4.04 -11.41
N ARG A 302 -8.25 -3.73 -10.11
CA ARG A 302 -8.90 -4.48 -9.04
C ARG A 302 -10.42 -4.48 -9.19
N ARG A 303 -11.01 -3.31 -9.42
CA ARG A 303 -12.47 -3.17 -9.56
C ARG A 303 -12.99 -3.87 -10.82
N ALA A 304 -12.29 -3.73 -11.93
CA ALA A 304 -12.62 -4.44 -13.17
C ALA A 304 -12.49 -5.96 -13.03
N ALA A 305 -11.46 -6.43 -12.32
CA ALA A 305 -11.27 -7.84 -12.03
C ALA A 305 -12.40 -8.40 -11.16
N ALA A 306 -12.82 -7.65 -10.14
CA ALA A 306 -13.95 -8.02 -9.29
C ALA A 306 -15.24 -8.22 -10.10
N VAL A 307 -15.53 -7.31 -11.04
CA VAL A 307 -16.68 -7.44 -11.96
C VAL A 307 -16.51 -8.63 -12.91
N ARG A 308 -15.35 -8.76 -13.56
CA ARG A 308 -15.12 -9.81 -14.58
C ARG A 308 -15.06 -11.22 -13.99
N LEU A 309 -14.58 -11.37 -12.76
CA LEU A 309 -14.45 -12.66 -12.07
C LEU A 309 -15.64 -12.97 -11.14
N ASP A 310 -16.58 -12.04 -10.96
CA ASP A 310 -17.71 -12.13 -10.03
C ASP A 310 -17.28 -12.41 -8.57
N ILE A 311 -16.38 -11.56 -8.07
CA ILE A 311 -15.84 -11.65 -6.70
C ILE A 311 -15.96 -10.31 -5.97
N ASP A 312 -15.87 -10.33 -4.63
CA ASP A 312 -15.78 -9.08 -3.85
C ASP A 312 -14.42 -8.39 -4.11
N GLU A 313 -14.40 -7.07 -4.24
CA GLU A 313 -13.15 -6.30 -4.42
C GLU A 313 -12.15 -6.55 -3.28
N ARG A 314 -12.62 -6.95 -2.09
CA ARG A 314 -11.78 -7.30 -0.93
C ARG A 314 -10.99 -8.58 -1.14
N GLU A 315 -11.30 -9.40 -2.13
CA GLU A 315 -10.51 -10.60 -2.46
C GLU A 315 -9.14 -10.26 -3.04
N LEU A 316 -8.95 -9.01 -3.49
CA LEU A 316 -7.72 -8.52 -4.10
C LEU A 316 -7.18 -7.29 -3.38
N LYS A 317 -5.88 -7.25 -3.11
CA LYS A 317 -5.20 -6.08 -2.53
C LYS A 317 -4.23 -5.46 -3.51
N VAL A 318 -4.24 -4.13 -3.62
CA VAL A 318 -3.38 -3.37 -4.53
C VAL A 318 -2.22 -2.74 -3.76
N GLY A 319 -1.02 -2.83 -4.33
CA GLY A 319 0.14 -2.09 -3.87
C GLY A 319 1.01 -1.62 -5.04
N LEU A 320 2.07 -0.87 -4.70
CA LEU A 320 3.11 -0.49 -5.66
C LEU A 320 4.41 -1.19 -5.30
N ARG A 321 5.05 -1.73 -6.33
CA ARG A 321 6.39 -2.28 -6.28
C ARG A 321 7.30 -1.34 -7.05
N VAL A 322 8.26 -0.75 -6.35
CA VAL A 322 9.17 0.25 -6.95
C VAL A 322 10.53 -0.38 -7.13
N VAL A 323 11.03 -0.31 -8.37
CA VAL A 323 12.23 -1.00 -8.82
C VAL A 323 13.14 -0.03 -9.56
N GLN A 324 14.38 -0.43 -9.77
CA GLN A 324 15.29 0.22 -10.69
C GLN A 324 15.44 -0.67 -11.92
N ASP A 325 15.22 -0.11 -13.11
CA ASP A 325 15.43 -0.86 -14.34
C ASP A 325 16.92 -0.97 -14.70
N ALA A 326 17.22 -1.71 -15.77
CA ALA A 326 18.59 -1.91 -16.25
C ALA A 326 19.30 -0.61 -16.69
N ALA A 327 18.54 0.45 -17.01
CA ALA A 327 19.07 1.77 -17.36
C ALA A 327 19.30 2.67 -16.12
N GLY A 328 18.99 2.17 -14.92
CA GLY A 328 19.12 2.92 -13.68
C GLY A 328 17.93 3.83 -13.37
N GLN A 329 16.86 3.79 -14.15
CA GLN A 329 15.66 4.59 -13.93
C GLN A 329 14.76 3.94 -12.88
N VAL A 330 14.28 4.76 -11.93
CA VAL A 330 13.33 4.30 -10.90
C VAL A 330 11.93 4.22 -11.50
N THR A 331 11.38 3.01 -11.56
CA THR A 331 10.09 2.71 -12.17
C THR A 331 9.12 2.15 -11.13
N GLY A 332 7.83 2.45 -11.31
CA GLY A 332 6.76 1.90 -10.49
C GLY A 332 6.03 0.81 -11.24
N GLN A 333 5.84 -0.32 -10.59
CA GLN A 333 5.02 -1.43 -11.05
C GLN A 333 3.82 -1.58 -10.12
N ILE A 334 2.67 -1.90 -10.68
CA ILE A 334 1.48 -2.24 -9.91
C ILE A 334 1.64 -3.70 -9.51
N PHE A 335 1.33 -4.02 -8.25
CA PHE A 335 1.12 -5.40 -7.89
C PHE A 335 -0.25 -5.58 -7.25
N ILE A 336 -0.89 -6.69 -7.57
CA ILE A 336 -2.15 -7.13 -6.95
C ILE A 336 -1.87 -8.48 -6.31
N SER A 337 -2.33 -8.66 -5.08
CA SER A 337 -2.20 -9.91 -4.34
C SER A 337 -3.56 -10.43 -3.92
N ASP A 338 -3.69 -11.74 -3.82
CA ASP A 338 -4.88 -12.33 -3.22
C ASP A 338 -4.97 -11.97 -1.73
N SER A 339 -6.20 -11.80 -1.25
CA SER A 339 -6.44 -11.50 0.16
C SER A 339 -6.25 -12.71 1.06
N LEU A 340 -6.62 -13.90 0.58
CA LEU A 340 -6.37 -15.15 1.27
C LEU A 340 -4.88 -15.50 1.28
N GLU A 341 -4.47 -16.24 2.30
CA GLU A 341 -3.17 -16.90 2.34
C GLU A 341 -3.14 -18.06 1.36
N ASN A 342 -1.93 -18.39 0.89
CA ASN A 342 -1.67 -19.44 -0.10
C ASN A 342 -2.28 -19.18 -1.48
N GLY A 343 -2.92 -18.01 -1.67
CA GLY A 343 -3.56 -17.61 -2.92
C GLY A 343 -4.92 -18.30 -3.12
N ALA A 344 -5.91 -17.52 -3.56
CA ALA A 344 -7.13 -18.05 -4.14
C ALA A 344 -6.94 -18.42 -5.63
N GLY A 345 -5.83 -17.98 -6.23
CA GLY A 345 -5.48 -18.19 -7.63
C GLY A 345 -5.93 -17.05 -8.54
N TYR A 346 -6.56 -15.99 -8.02
CA TYR A 346 -7.04 -14.87 -8.85
C TYR A 346 -5.86 -14.12 -9.47
N SER A 347 -4.86 -13.78 -8.66
CA SER A 347 -3.67 -13.09 -9.13
C SER A 347 -2.86 -13.97 -10.09
N SER A 348 -2.78 -15.27 -9.83
CA SER A 348 -2.16 -16.24 -10.73
C SER A 348 -2.86 -16.33 -12.09
N HIS A 349 -4.19 -16.32 -12.10
CA HIS A 349 -4.99 -16.33 -13.33
C HIS A 349 -4.86 -15.02 -14.11
N LEU A 350 -5.08 -13.88 -13.46
CA LEU A 350 -4.99 -12.56 -14.07
C LEU A 350 -3.57 -12.20 -14.51
N GLY A 351 -2.55 -12.77 -13.87
CA GLY A 351 -1.16 -12.57 -14.25
C GLY A 351 -0.73 -13.31 -15.52
N GLN A 352 -1.63 -14.10 -16.15
CA GLN A 352 -1.40 -14.64 -17.48
C GLN A 352 -1.48 -13.52 -18.53
N PRO A 353 -0.54 -13.42 -19.50
CA PRO A 353 -0.50 -12.31 -20.46
C PRO A 353 -1.80 -12.06 -21.22
N ALA A 354 -2.47 -13.12 -21.66
CA ALA A 354 -3.74 -13.00 -22.38
C ALA A 354 -4.89 -12.54 -21.47
N GLU A 355 -4.93 -13.00 -20.22
CA GLU A 355 -5.98 -12.62 -19.27
C GLU A 355 -5.86 -11.16 -18.84
N MET A 356 -4.63 -10.69 -18.60
CA MET A 356 -4.35 -9.29 -18.31
C MET A 356 -4.71 -8.38 -19.48
N GLU A 357 -4.34 -8.76 -20.71
CA GLU A 357 -4.74 -8.02 -21.91
C GLU A 357 -6.26 -7.96 -22.04
N GLY A 358 -6.96 -9.08 -21.85
CA GLY A 358 -8.42 -9.13 -21.85
C GLY A 358 -9.04 -8.24 -20.76
N LEU A 359 -8.42 -8.13 -19.59
CA LEU A 359 -8.90 -7.26 -18.51
C LEU A 359 -8.72 -5.78 -18.87
N LEU A 360 -7.59 -5.42 -19.46
CA LEU A 360 -7.33 -4.06 -19.95
C LEU A 360 -8.29 -3.69 -21.08
N GLN A 361 -8.58 -4.63 -21.99
CA GLN A 361 -9.57 -4.44 -23.06
C GLN A 361 -10.97 -4.24 -22.47
N PHE A 362 -11.38 -5.08 -21.51
CA PHE A 362 -12.63 -4.94 -20.78
C PHE A 362 -12.79 -3.57 -20.11
N ILE A 363 -11.72 -3.04 -19.48
CA ILE A 363 -11.73 -1.69 -18.87
C ILE A 363 -12.01 -0.58 -19.88
N LEU A 364 -11.70 -0.80 -21.16
CA LEU A 364 -11.74 0.21 -22.22
C LEU A 364 -12.83 -0.07 -23.27
N ASP A 365 -13.63 -1.10 -23.09
CA ASP A 365 -14.63 -1.52 -24.07
C ASP A 365 -15.87 -0.60 -24.02
N PRO A 366 -16.15 0.19 -25.09
CA PRO A 366 -17.31 1.06 -25.13
C PRO A 366 -18.66 0.33 -25.19
N GLN A 367 -18.66 -0.98 -25.44
CA GLN A 367 -19.86 -1.82 -25.48
C GLN A 367 -20.10 -2.58 -24.17
N ASP A 368 -19.12 -2.62 -23.27
CA ASP A 368 -19.24 -3.31 -22.00
C ASP A 368 -20.01 -2.47 -20.95
N MET A 369 -20.35 -3.06 -19.80
CA MET A 369 -20.94 -2.36 -18.67
C MET A 369 -19.94 -1.55 -17.82
N PHE A 370 -18.63 -1.81 -17.94
CA PHE A 370 -17.63 -1.20 -17.06
C PHE A 370 -17.22 0.22 -17.49
N PHE A 371 -16.89 0.43 -18.77
CA PHE A 371 -16.37 1.70 -19.26
C PHE A 371 -17.42 2.81 -19.46
N PRO A 372 -18.60 2.56 -20.07
CA PRO A 372 -19.56 3.61 -20.37
C PRO A 372 -20.02 4.45 -19.17
N PRO A 373 -20.26 3.88 -17.96
CA PRO A 373 -20.59 4.67 -16.79
C PRO A 373 -19.50 5.68 -16.39
N LEU A 374 -18.22 5.37 -16.63
CA LEU A 374 -17.11 6.27 -16.28
C LEU A 374 -17.07 7.52 -17.16
N ILE A 375 -17.47 7.40 -18.42
CA ILE A 375 -17.49 8.51 -19.38
C ILE A 375 -18.88 9.11 -19.61
N ALA A 376 -19.88 8.64 -18.88
CA ALA A 376 -21.26 9.12 -18.99
C ALA A 376 -21.36 10.61 -18.60
N PRO A 377 -22.23 11.42 -19.24
CA PRO A 377 -22.32 12.86 -19.00
C PRO A 377 -22.52 13.27 -17.54
N ASN A 378 -23.28 12.47 -16.78
CA ASN A 378 -23.49 12.67 -15.33
C ASN A 378 -22.19 12.48 -14.52
N HIS A 379 -21.35 11.51 -14.88
CA HIS A 379 -20.09 11.24 -14.21
C HIS A 379 -18.94 12.16 -14.65
N LEU A 380 -19.01 12.80 -15.83
CA LEU A 380 -17.96 13.73 -16.28
C LEU A 380 -17.72 14.91 -15.33
N SER A 381 -18.70 15.25 -14.48
CA SER A 381 -18.58 16.23 -13.39
C SER A 381 -17.63 15.79 -12.25
N CYS A 382 -17.34 14.49 -12.13
CA CYS A 382 -16.36 13.94 -11.19
C CYS A 382 -14.96 14.45 -11.55
N GLN A 383 -14.42 15.34 -10.74
CA GLN A 383 -13.14 16.01 -11.01
C GLN A 383 -11.92 15.12 -10.78
N THR A 384 -12.00 14.14 -9.86
CA THR A 384 -10.87 13.29 -9.46
C THR A 384 -11.31 11.83 -9.37
N SER A 385 -11.94 11.45 -8.26
CA SER A 385 -12.50 10.12 -8.02
C SER A 385 -13.71 10.19 -7.09
N CYS A 386 -14.62 9.23 -7.20
CA CYS A 386 -15.82 9.09 -6.37
C CYS A 386 -16.13 7.59 -6.09
N PRO A 387 -17.11 7.29 -5.23
CA PRO A 387 -17.54 5.91 -4.99
C PRO A 387 -18.06 5.17 -6.23
N ASP A 388 -18.61 5.90 -7.20
CA ASP A 388 -19.11 5.30 -8.43
C ASP A 388 -17.99 4.89 -9.41
N CYS A 389 -16.75 5.38 -9.23
CA CYS A 389 -15.63 5.09 -10.13
C CYS A 389 -14.47 4.29 -9.50
N LEU A 390 -13.90 4.76 -8.38
CA LEU A 390 -12.65 4.20 -7.84
C LEU A 390 -12.62 4.11 -6.31
N ARG A 391 -13.42 4.91 -5.59
CA ARG A 391 -13.28 5.03 -4.13
C ARG A 391 -14.10 3.97 -3.42
N ASP A 392 -13.49 3.31 -2.47
CA ASP A 392 -14.18 2.45 -1.51
C ASP A 392 -13.48 2.56 -0.14
N PHE A 393 -14.00 1.85 0.86
CA PHE A 393 -13.44 1.93 2.22
C PHE A 393 -12.00 1.39 2.32
N SER A 394 -11.66 0.34 1.57
CA SER A 394 -10.34 -0.29 1.61
C SER A 394 -9.22 0.63 1.08
N ASN A 395 -9.55 1.55 0.16
CA ASN A 395 -8.61 2.49 -0.43
C ASN A 395 -8.70 3.93 0.10
N LEU A 396 -9.39 4.14 1.22
CA LEU A 396 -9.58 5.46 1.89
C LEU A 396 -8.31 6.31 1.96
N ALA A 397 -7.16 5.70 2.28
CA ALA A 397 -5.88 6.39 2.39
C ALA A 397 -5.36 7.01 1.07
N PHE A 398 -5.94 6.63 -0.08
CA PHE A 398 -5.57 7.13 -1.40
C PHE A 398 -6.59 8.08 -2.00
N HIS A 399 -7.77 8.26 -1.38
CA HIS A 399 -8.85 9.08 -1.96
C HIS A 399 -8.38 10.48 -2.37
N ASN A 400 -7.43 11.05 -1.64
CA ASN A 400 -6.81 12.34 -1.94
C ASN A 400 -5.96 12.35 -3.22
N ILE A 401 -5.44 11.22 -3.69
CA ILE A 401 -4.62 11.12 -4.90
C ILE A 401 -5.29 10.39 -6.07
N LEU A 402 -6.32 9.58 -5.85
CA LEU A 402 -6.96 8.80 -6.91
C LEU A 402 -7.62 9.68 -7.98
N ASP A 403 -7.47 9.26 -9.24
CA ASP A 403 -8.00 9.91 -10.42
C ASP A 403 -8.36 8.89 -11.52
N TRP A 404 -9.65 8.75 -11.83
CA TRP A 404 -10.10 7.70 -12.76
C TRP A 404 -9.59 7.90 -14.19
N ARG A 405 -9.35 9.14 -14.60
CA ARG A 405 -8.83 9.47 -15.93
C ARG A 405 -7.38 9.04 -16.06
N LEU A 406 -6.57 9.22 -15.01
CA LEU A 406 -5.20 8.71 -14.99
C LEU A 406 -5.15 7.18 -15.03
N GLY A 407 -6.11 6.50 -14.39
CA GLY A 407 -6.25 5.05 -14.50
C GLY A 407 -6.51 4.62 -15.96
N LEU A 408 -7.46 5.27 -16.64
CA LEU A 408 -7.75 5.00 -18.05
C LEU A 408 -6.59 5.36 -18.99
N ASP A 409 -5.86 6.44 -18.72
CA ASP A 409 -4.67 6.82 -19.49
C ASP A 409 -3.63 5.71 -19.48
N LEU A 410 -3.34 5.17 -18.30
CA LEU A 410 -2.37 4.08 -18.18
C LEU A 410 -2.91 2.75 -18.73
N ALA A 411 -4.22 2.49 -18.65
CA ALA A 411 -4.83 1.32 -19.28
C ALA A 411 -4.70 1.38 -20.81
N ARG A 412 -4.96 2.55 -21.41
CA ARG A 412 -4.78 2.77 -22.86
C ARG A 412 -3.31 2.64 -23.25
N LEU A 413 -2.41 3.24 -22.46
CA LEU A 413 -0.98 3.13 -22.69
C LEU A 413 -0.47 1.70 -22.57
N ALA A 414 -1.03 0.88 -21.68
CA ALA A 414 -0.67 -0.53 -21.57
C ALA A 414 -0.99 -1.31 -22.85
N LEU A 415 -2.11 -1.01 -23.52
CA LEU A 415 -2.50 -1.67 -24.76
C LEU A 415 -1.82 -1.08 -26.02
N ASP A 416 -1.51 0.21 -26.04
CA ASP A 416 -0.89 0.88 -27.17
C ASP A 416 0.18 1.88 -26.72
N ALA A 417 1.43 1.65 -27.13
CA ALA A 417 2.57 2.53 -26.84
C ALA A 417 2.43 3.94 -27.41
N ASN A 418 1.55 4.13 -28.41
CA ASN A 418 1.29 5.42 -29.04
C ASN A 418 0.03 6.11 -28.49
N ALA A 419 -0.62 5.53 -27.47
CA ALA A 419 -1.81 6.13 -26.88
C ALA A 419 -1.52 7.57 -26.38
N PRO A 420 -2.33 8.57 -26.76
CA PRO A 420 -2.10 9.95 -26.35
C PRO A 420 -2.34 10.10 -24.83
N ILE A 421 -1.33 10.63 -24.15
CA ILE A 421 -1.36 11.00 -22.73
C ILE A 421 -1.35 12.53 -22.65
N ASP A 422 -2.47 13.12 -23.05
CA ASP A 422 -2.66 14.57 -23.14
C ASP A 422 -4.13 14.96 -23.02
N PHE A 423 -4.41 16.26 -23.13
CA PHE A 423 -5.76 16.82 -23.03
C PHE A 423 -6.60 16.69 -24.31
N THR A 424 -6.09 16.06 -25.38
CA THR A 424 -6.88 15.82 -26.60
C THR A 424 -7.91 14.71 -26.40
N VAL A 425 -7.68 13.85 -25.40
CA VAL A 425 -8.56 12.75 -25.03
C VAL A 425 -9.90 13.28 -24.50
N PRO A 426 -11.06 12.81 -25.01
CA PRO A 426 -12.36 13.44 -24.73
C PRO A 426 -12.69 13.64 -23.25
N TYR A 427 -12.39 12.67 -22.39
CA TYR A 427 -12.71 12.76 -20.97
C TYR A 427 -11.87 13.82 -20.23
N TRP A 428 -10.75 14.30 -20.79
CA TRP A 428 -9.93 15.36 -20.19
C TRP A 428 -10.40 16.78 -20.57
N GLN A 429 -10.93 16.97 -21.77
CA GLN A 429 -11.14 18.30 -22.39
C GLN A 429 -11.91 19.26 -21.49
N THR A 430 -13.12 18.88 -21.06
CA THR A 430 -13.99 19.73 -20.22
C THR A 430 -13.37 20.04 -18.86
N LEU A 431 -12.72 19.04 -18.23
CA LEU A 431 -12.11 19.19 -16.91
C LEU A 431 -10.89 20.12 -16.96
N ALA A 432 -9.99 19.90 -17.92
CA ALA A 432 -8.78 20.70 -18.07
C ALA A 432 -9.12 22.18 -18.33
N GLN A 433 -10.12 22.45 -19.17
CA GLN A 433 -10.57 23.82 -19.43
C GLN A 433 -11.23 24.46 -18.21
N SER A 434 -12.24 23.81 -17.62
CA SER A 434 -13.03 24.40 -16.52
C SER A 434 -12.20 24.59 -15.25
N ALA A 435 -11.36 23.62 -14.88
CA ALA A 435 -10.49 23.74 -13.71
C ALA A 435 -9.43 24.83 -13.90
N THR A 436 -8.86 24.95 -15.10
CA THR A 436 -7.87 26.00 -15.41
C THR A 436 -8.50 27.39 -15.35
N GLN A 437 -9.70 27.54 -15.94
CA GLN A 437 -10.43 28.81 -15.90
C GLN A 437 -10.76 29.23 -14.47
N ALA A 438 -11.29 28.32 -13.64
CA ALA A 438 -11.58 28.60 -12.24
C ALA A 438 -10.32 28.98 -11.45
N TYR A 439 -9.23 28.26 -11.66
CA TYR A 439 -7.94 28.50 -11.00
C TYR A 439 -7.38 29.90 -11.26
N PHE A 440 -7.39 30.36 -12.51
CA PHE A 440 -6.88 31.69 -12.84
C PHE A 440 -7.88 32.80 -12.54
N ALA A 441 -9.20 32.54 -12.64
CA ALA A 441 -10.23 33.51 -12.27
C ALA A 441 -10.18 33.91 -10.79
N ALA A 442 -9.76 32.98 -9.91
CA ALA A 442 -9.58 33.25 -8.49
C ALA A 442 -8.33 34.08 -8.15
N GLN A 443 -7.42 34.30 -9.11
CA GLN A 443 -6.14 34.97 -8.86
C GLN A 443 -6.10 36.35 -9.54
N PRO A 444 -6.08 37.46 -8.76
CA PRO A 444 -6.03 38.81 -9.32
C PRO A 444 -4.85 39.03 -10.28
N GLY A 445 -5.16 39.62 -11.44
CA GLY A 445 -4.20 39.96 -12.48
C GLY A 445 -3.81 38.81 -13.41
N TRP A 446 -4.31 37.59 -13.20
CA TRP A 446 -4.15 36.50 -14.16
C TRP A 446 -5.29 36.48 -15.17
N GLN A 447 -4.94 36.20 -16.43
CA GLN A 447 -5.89 36.01 -17.52
C GLN A 447 -5.76 34.59 -18.05
N SER A 448 -6.85 33.83 -18.07
CA SER A 448 -6.89 32.50 -18.68
C SER A 448 -6.64 32.61 -20.18
N THR A 449 -5.79 31.73 -20.71
CA THR A 449 -5.40 31.66 -22.11
C THR A 449 -5.04 30.21 -22.48
N SER A 450 -4.47 29.99 -23.66
CA SER A 450 -3.86 28.73 -24.04
C SER A 450 -2.63 28.96 -24.90
N PHE A 451 -1.67 28.03 -24.81
CA PHE A 451 -0.51 27.98 -25.70
C PHE A 451 -0.43 26.61 -26.35
N ALA A 452 -0.44 26.57 -27.68
CA ALA A 452 -0.45 25.38 -28.53
C ALA A 452 -1.57 24.40 -28.16
N GLY A 453 -2.75 24.93 -27.81
CA GLY A 453 -3.90 24.15 -27.35
C GLY A 453 -3.82 23.69 -25.89
N VAL A 454 -2.72 23.96 -25.18
CA VAL A 454 -2.56 23.62 -23.76
C VAL A 454 -3.13 24.76 -22.89
N PRO A 455 -4.00 24.47 -21.91
CA PRO A 455 -4.54 25.48 -20.99
C PRO A 455 -3.44 26.20 -20.19
N ALA A 456 -3.56 27.52 -20.08
CA ALA A 456 -2.57 28.34 -19.39
C ALA A 456 -3.19 29.62 -18.81
N GLY A 457 -2.40 30.34 -18.01
CA GLY A 457 -2.71 31.67 -17.54
C GLY A 457 -1.54 32.60 -17.81
N ARG A 458 -1.83 33.89 -18.06
CA ARG A 458 -0.82 34.92 -18.26
C ARG A 458 -1.03 36.10 -17.32
N ARG A 459 0.08 36.63 -16.80
CA ARG A 459 0.15 37.89 -16.06
C ARG A 459 1.40 38.66 -16.47
N GLY A 460 1.24 39.64 -17.37
CA GLY A 460 2.35 40.42 -17.92
C GLY A 460 3.40 39.53 -18.62
N PRO A 461 4.68 39.54 -18.19
CA PRO A 461 5.74 38.72 -18.77
C PRO A 461 5.81 37.30 -18.20
N VAL A 462 4.89 36.90 -17.32
CA VAL A 462 4.85 35.57 -16.71
C VAL A 462 3.66 34.78 -17.26
N ALA A 463 3.88 33.51 -17.58
CA ALA A 463 2.81 32.55 -17.83
C ALA A 463 2.96 31.31 -16.95
N GLU A 464 1.85 30.69 -16.63
CA GLU A 464 1.80 29.38 -15.98
C GLU A 464 0.97 28.44 -16.86
N ILE A 465 1.61 27.40 -17.38
CA ILE A 465 0.98 26.37 -18.22
C ILE A 465 0.49 25.25 -17.31
N ILE A 466 -0.79 24.87 -17.46
CA ILE A 466 -1.37 23.75 -16.73
C ILE A 466 -1.06 22.48 -17.53
N THR A 467 -0.26 21.60 -16.95
CA THR A 467 0.24 20.39 -17.61
C THR A 467 -0.59 19.17 -17.24
N HIS A 468 -0.61 18.18 -18.14
CA HIS A 468 -1.10 16.84 -17.79
C HIS A 468 -0.26 16.28 -16.61
N PRO A 469 -0.86 15.55 -15.65
CA PRO A 469 -0.13 15.06 -14.46
C PRO A 469 1.08 14.17 -14.78
N LEU A 470 1.04 13.45 -15.91
CA LEU A 470 2.10 12.54 -16.34
C LEU A 470 3.20 13.20 -17.20
N TRP A 471 3.10 14.49 -17.51
CA TRP A 471 4.15 15.18 -18.28
C TRP A 471 5.36 15.51 -17.40
N ASN A 472 6.54 15.25 -17.95
CA ASN A 472 7.79 15.76 -17.42
C ASN A 472 7.80 17.28 -17.52
N ARG A 473 8.18 17.94 -16.42
CA ARG A 473 8.13 19.40 -16.28
C ARG A 473 9.53 20.04 -16.15
N SER A 474 10.57 19.22 -16.06
CA SER A 474 11.95 19.62 -15.76
C SER A 474 12.96 18.75 -16.52
N GLY A 475 14.17 19.28 -16.73
CA GLY A 475 15.32 18.49 -17.21
C GLY A 475 15.41 18.28 -18.73
N GLY A 476 14.83 19.17 -19.53
CA GLY A 476 14.98 19.17 -21.00
C GLY A 476 14.20 18.09 -21.75
N ASN A 477 13.63 17.10 -21.06
CA ASN A 477 12.80 16.05 -21.64
C ASN A 477 11.29 16.38 -21.52
N LEU A 478 10.88 17.52 -22.09
CA LEU A 478 9.46 17.91 -22.15
C LEU A 478 8.75 17.12 -23.26
N SER A 479 7.44 16.91 -23.12
CA SER A 479 6.66 16.33 -24.21
C SER A 479 6.65 17.26 -25.44
N PRO A 480 6.46 16.75 -26.66
CA PRO A 480 6.38 17.60 -27.85
C PRO A 480 5.30 18.68 -27.74
N VAL A 481 4.15 18.34 -27.14
CA VAL A 481 3.02 19.25 -26.90
C VAL A 481 3.41 20.37 -25.93
N LEU A 482 4.05 20.03 -24.80
CA LEU A 482 4.51 21.04 -23.83
C LEU A 482 5.63 21.91 -24.41
N THR A 483 6.51 21.33 -25.22
CA THR A 483 7.58 22.07 -25.91
C THR A 483 6.99 23.12 -26.86
N ALA A 484 5.98 22.77 -27.65
CA ALA A 484 5.28 23.70 -28.53
C ALA A 484 4.56 24.80 -27.74
N ALA A 485 3.93 24.46 -26.61
CA ALA A 485 3.27 25.43 -25.74
C ALA A 485 4.26 26.44 -25.13
N VAL A 486 5.41 25.98 -24.64
CA VAL A 486 6.47 26.85 -24.11
C VAL A 486 7.02 27.77 -25.21
N ALA A 487 7.27 27.24 -26.41
CA ALA A 487 7.77 28.02 -27.54
C ALA A 487 6.76 29.10 -27.97
N GLN A 488 5.46 28.78 -28.03
CA GLN A 488 4.43 29.76 -28.37
C GLN A 488 4.29 30.83 -27.27
N ALA A 489 4.39 30.47 -26.00
CA ALA A 489 4.37 31.42 -24.90
C ALA A 489 5.54 32.42 -25.01
N GLN A 490 6.75 31.93 -25.28
CA GLN A 490 7.94 32.76 -25.48
C GLN A 490 7.79 33.68 -26.69
N ALA A 491 7.29 33.16 -27.82
CA ALA A 491 6.99 33.96 -29.02
C ALA A 491 5.94 35.05 -28.74
N ALA A 492 5.02 34.83 -27.80
CA ALA A 492 4.03 35.80 -27.35
C ALA A 492 4.57 36.82 -26.31
N GLY A 493 5.89 36.86 -26.08
CA GLY A 493 6.56 37.80 -25.19
C GLY A 493 6.56 37.40 -23.72
N VAL A 494 6.31 36.13 -23.40
CA VAL A 494 6.46 35.60 -22.02
C VAL A 494 7.95 35.36 -21.75
N GLN A 495 8.46 35.97 -20.69
CA GLN A 495 9.85 35.84 -20.26
C GLN A 495 10.05 34.71 -19.24
N ASN A 496 9.00 34.39 -18.47
CA ASN A 496 9.05 33.33 -17.45
C ASN A 496 7.85 32.39 -17.58
N VAL A 497 8.12 31.14 -17.95
CA VAL A 497 7.11 30.08 -18.08
C VAL A 497 7.22 29.13 -16.88
N LYS A 498 6.14 29.04 -16.11
CA LYS A 498 5.98 28.10 -14.99
C LYS A 498 5.07 26.94 -15.42
N HIS A 499 5.24 25.80 -14.76
CA HIS A 499 4.39 24.63 -14.95
C HIS A 499 3.68 24.28 -13.64
N ARG A 500 2.39 23.95 -13.73
CA ARG A 500 1.61 23.38 -12.63
C ARG A 500 0.79 22.23 -13.16
N THR A 501 0.68 21.11 -12.45
CA THR A 501 -0.13 20.00 -12.97
C THR A 501 -1.61 20.23 -12.70
N LEU A 502 -2.46 19.71 -13.58
CA LEU A 502 -3.90 19.67 -13.34
C LEU A 502 -4.24 18.95 -12.01
N PHE A 503 -3.45 17.94 -11.63
CA PHE A 503 -3.57 17.27 -10.34
C PHE A 503 -3.43 18.24 -9.15
N GLU A 504 -2.46 19.17 -9.21
CA GLU A 504 -2.25 20.20 -8.19
C GLU A 504 -3.36 21.25 -8.20
N VAL A 505 -3.79 21.68 -9.39
CA VAL A 505 -4.89 22.65 -9.57
C VAL A 505 -6.17 22.15 -8.91
N LEU A 506 -6.50 20.87 -9.05
CA LEU A 506 -7.73 20.29 -8.52
C LEU A 506 -7.72 20.04 -7.01
N ARG A 507 -6.55 20.10 -6.35
CA ARG A 507 -6.37 19.61 -4.97
C ARG A 507 -5.80 20.65 -4.02
N ARG A 508 -5.40 21.83 -4.51
CA ARG A 508 -4.91 22.92 -3.67
C ARG A 508 -5.92 24.06 -3.69
N PRO A 509 -6.33 24.59 -2.53
CA PRO A 509 -7.18 25.77 -2.49
C PRO A 509 -6.48 26.96 -3.16
N TYR A 510 -7.27 27.78 -3.85
CA TYR A 510 -6.84 28.99 -4.55
C TYR A 510 -7.81 30.14 -4.28
#